data_AF-A0A9D6X8P1-F1
#
_entry.id   AF-A0A9D6X8P1-F1
#
_cell.length_a   1.000
_cell.length_b   1.000
_cell.length_c   1.000
_cell.angle_alpha   90.00
_cell.angle_beta   90.00
_cell.angle_gamma   90.00
#
_symmetry.space_group_name_H-M   'P 1'
#
loop_
_entity.id
_entity.type
_entity.pdbx_description
1 polymer ?
#
loop_
_entity_poly.entity_id
_entity_poly.type
_entity_poly.pdbx_seq_one_letter_code
_entity_poly.pdbx_strand_id
1 'polypeptide(L)'
;MIRAQQAGFSLIEVMMAMIVLAFGILGAMSAFQWSDGGLRQSAMGTRALALAESRLEAKRATPWEALLTDDLDGDGRMEIVMHDDGRPPDAQAGDGLYTATIEREGISLRWTVQPDRPGPLQAWGSAVITARARYQTGQGRWHDVTVGTLRANPRYLGLR
;
A
#
# COMPACT_ATOMS: atom_id res chain seq x y z
N MET A 1 -23.13 -71.36 -7.70
CA MET A 1 -21.74 -70.89 -7.80
C MET A 1 -21.73 -69.69 -8.74
N ILE A 2 -21.67 -68.46 -8.21
CA ILE A 2 -21.74 -67.23 -9.02
C ILE A 2 -20.33 -66.98 -9.57
N ARG A 3 -20.13 -67.13 -10.88
CA ARG A 3 -18.89 -66.75 -11.56
C ARG A 3 -18.86 -65.21 -11.64
N ALA A 4 -18.00 -64.58 -10.85
CA ALA A 4 -17.63 -63.19 -11.05
C ALA A 4 -16.92 -63.08 -12.41
N GLN A 5 -17.53 -62.43 -13.40
CA GLN A 5 -16.85 -62.05 -14.63
C GLN A 5 -15.80 -61.00 -14.27
N GLN A 6 -14.52 -61.37 -14.36
CA GLN A 6 -13.42 -60.42 -14.35
C GLN A 6 -13.38 -59.75 -15.74
N ALA A 7 -14.10 -58.64 -15.90
CA ALA A 7 -13.98 -57.79 -17.08
C ALA A 7 -12.61 -57.09 -17.04
N GLY A 8 -11.73 -57.46 -17.96
CA GLY A 8 -10.46 -56.73 -18.16
C GLY A 8 -10.73 -55.37 -18.80
N PHE A 9 -10.00 -54.35 -18.38
CA PHE A 9 -10.09 -52.99 -18.92
C PHE A 9 -9.71 -52.96 -20.41
N SER A 10 -10.51 -52.27 -21.22
CA SER A 10 -10.19 -52.03 -22.63
C SER A 10 -9.09 -50.97 -22.76
N LEU A 11 -8.20 -51.12 -23.76
CA LEU A 11 -7.18 -50.11 -24.08
C LEU A 11 -7.81 -48.72 -24.31
N ILE A 12 -8.97 -48.68 -24.96
CA ILE A 12 -9.72 -47.45 -25.25
C ILE A 12 -10.20 -46.79 -23.96
N GLU A 13 -10.60 -47.59 -22.97
CA GLU A 13 -11.10 -47.10 -21.68
C GLU A 13 -9.97 -46.44 -20.89
N VAL A 14 -8.78 -47.06 -20.87
CA VAL A 14 -7.59 -46.46 -20.25
C VAL A 14 -7.17 -45.18 -20.97
N MET A 15 -7.22 -45.15 -22.30
CA MET A 15 -6.93 -43.95 -23.08
C MET A 15 -7.92 -42.82 -22.79
N MET A 16 -9.22 -43.12 -22.75
CA MET A 16 -10.26 -42.16 -22.37
C MET A 16 -10.05 -41.63 -20.95
N ALA A 17 -9.75 -42.50 -19.99
CA ALA A 17 -9.48 -42.10 -18.60
C ALA A 17 -8.29 -41.15 -18.51
N MET A 18 -7.21 -41.45 -19.25
CA MET A 18 -6.01 -40.59 -19.28
C MET A 18 -6.26 -39.25 -19.97
N ILE A 19 -7.10 -39.20 -21.02
CA ILE A 19 -7.49 -37.96 -21.68
C ILE A 19 -8.30 -37.08 -20.74
N VAL A 20 -9.31 -37.65 -20.06
CA VAL A 20 -10.12 -36.92 -19.08
C VAL A 20 -9.26 -36.41 -17.93
N LEU A 21 -8.33 -37.24 -17.44
CA LEU A 21 -7.38 -36.85 -16.40
C LEU A 21 -6.49 -35.69 -16.85
N ALA A 22 -5.96 -35.74 -18.08
CA ALA A 22 -5.11 -34.68 -18.62
C ALA A 22 -5.84 -33.33 -18.69
N PHE A 23 -7.09 -33.32 -19.18
CA PHE A 23 -7.90 -32.11 -19.18
C PHE A 23 -8.23 -31.62 -17.76
N GLY A 24 -8.48 -32.53 -16.83
CA GLY A 24 -8.70 -32.20 -15.42
C GLY A 24 -7.48 -31.53 -14.78
N ILE A 25 -6.27 -32.05 -15.03
CA ILE A 25 -5.02 -31.48 -14.50
C ILE A 25 -4.75 -30.09 -15.10
N LEU A 26 -4.94 -29.92 -16.41
CA LEU A 26 -4.77 -28.63 -17.07
C LEU A 26 -5.74 -27.56 -16.52
N GLY A 27 -7.00 -27.94 -16.30
CA GLY A 27 -8.00 -27.07 -15.68
C GLY A 27 -7.61 -26.67 -14.25
N ALA A 28 -7.19 -27.62 -13.43
CA ALA A 28 -6.74 -27.37 -12.06
C ALA A 28 -5.52 -26.44 -12.01
N MET A 29 -4.50 -26.69 -12.83
CA MET A 29 -3.30 -25.84 -12.89
C MET A 29 -3.64 -24.41 -13.32
N SER A 30 -4.54 -24.24 -14.29
CA SER A 30 -4.98 -22.91 -14.74
C SER A 30 -5.68 -22.14 -13.61
N ALA A 31 -6.53 -22.82 -12.84
CA ALA A 31 -7.18 -22.23 -11.68
C ALA A 31 -6.16 -21.82 -10.60
N PHE A 32 -5.18 -22.67 -10.29
CA PHE A 32 -4.14 -22.36 -9.30
C PHE A 32 -3.27 -21.16 -9.70
N GLN A 33 -2.87 -21.06 -10.97
CA GLN A 33 -2.08 -19.92 -11.45
C GLN A 33 -2.86 -18.61 -11.34
N TRP A 34 -4.15 -18.63 -11.67
CA TRP A 34 -5.01 -17.46 -11.51
C TRP A 34 -5.17 -17.06 -10.05
N SER A 35 -5.34 -18.04 -9.15
CA SER A 35 -5.43 -17.79 -7.70
C SER A 35 -4.14 -17.24 -7.10
N ASP A 36 -2.95 -17.76 -7.47
CA ASP A 36 -1.67 -17.24 -6.97
C ASP A 36 -1.46 -15.77 -7.38
N GLY A 37 -1.80 -15.44 -8.63
CA GLY A 37 -1.79 -14.05 -9.11
C GLY A 37 -2.70 -13.14 -8.28
N GLY A 38 -3.94 -13.60 -8.00
CA GLY A 38 -4.91 -12.87 -7.18
C GLY A 38 -4.45 -12.69 -5.73
N LEU A 39 -3.87 -13.72 -5.11
CA LEU A 39 -3.36 -13.67 -3.73
C LEU A 39 -2.18 -12.71 -3.58
N ARG A 40 -1.22 -12.74 -4.52
CA ARG A 40 -0.08 -11.81 -4.51
C ARG A 40 -0.53 -10.36 -4.64
N GLN A 41 -1.52 -10.10 -5.52
CA GLN A 41 -2.09 -8.77 -5.67
C GLN A 41 -2.81 -8.31 -4.39
N SER A 42 -3.60 -9.18 -3.77
CA SER A 42 -4.29 -8.86 -2.52
C SER A 42 -3.32 -8.58 -1.38
N ALA A 43 -2.27 -9.41 -1.24
CA ALA A 43 -1.23 -9.23 -0.23
C ALA A 43 -0.50 -7.88 -0.39
N MET A 44 -0.16 -7.48 -1.62
CA MET A 44 0.45 -6.16 -1.89
C MET A 44 -0.49 -5.01 -1.50
N GLY A 45 -1.78 -5.12 -1.79
CA GLY A 45 -2.77 -4.11 -1.42
C GLY A 45 -2.89 -3.94 0.10
N THR A 46 -2.97 -5.04 0.85
CA THR A 46 -2.98 -4.99 2.32
C THR A 46 -1.70 -4.39 2.89
N ARG A 47 -0.55 -4.74 2.31
CA ARG A 47 0.77 -4.22 2.73
C ARG A 47 0.89 -2.72 2.46
N ALA A 48 0.40 -2.25 1.30
CA ALA A 48 0.35 -0.84 0.95
C ALA A 48 -0.55 -0.04 1.90
N LEU A 49 -1.73 -0.57 2.24
CA LEU A 49 -2.60 0.04 3.24
C LEU A 49 -1.92 0.12 4.61
N ALA A 50 -1.33 -0.99 5.08
CA ALA A 50 -0.65 -1.04 6.37
C ALA A 50 0.52 -0.03 6.45
N LEU A 51 1.29 0.15 5.37
CA LEU A 51 2.35 1.15 5.31
C LEU A 51 1.78 2.59 5.37
N ALA A 52 0.69 2.85 4.64
CA ALA A 52 0.05 4.16 4.65
C ALA A 52 -0.54 4.50 6.03
N GLU A 53 -1.24 3.54 6.66
CA GLU A 53 -1.78 3.66 8.01
C GLU A 53 -0.67 3.84 9.04
N SER A 54 0.40 3.04 8.99
CA SER A 54 1.54 3.16 9.88
C SER A 54 2.18 4.55 9.79
N ARG A 55 2.33 5.09 8.57
CA ARG A 55 2.87 6.45 8.39
C ARG A 55 1.95 7.54 8.91
N LEU A 56 0.64 7.36 8.71
CA LEU A 56 -0.36 8.28 9.25
C LEU A 56 -0.33 8.28 10.78
N GLU A 57 -0.31 7.11 11.42
CA GLU A 57 -0.23 6.98 12.88
C GLU A 57 1.06 7.55 13.45
N ALA A 58 2.20 7.31 12.79
CA ALA A 58 3.46 7.91 13.19
C ALA A 58 3.39 9.45 13.17
N LYS A 59 2.82 10.04 12.11
CA LYS A 59 2.60 11.50 12.03
C LYS A 59 1.60 12.03 13.06
N ARG A 60 0.59 11.24 13.43
CA ARG A 60 -0.35 11.59 14.50
C ARG A 60 0.34 11.62 15.87
N ALA A 61 1.27 10.71 16.10
CA ALA A 61 2.03 10.62 17.35
C ALA A 61 3.14 11.67 17.47
N THR A 62 3.67 12.19 16.34
CA THR A 62 4.71 13.22 16.33
C THR A 62 4.27 14.48 17.09
N PRO A 63 5.11 15.11 17.93
CA PRO A 63 4.82 16.42 18.51
C PRO A 63 4.53 17.47 17.44
N TRP A 64 3.65 18.45 17.74
CA TRP A 64 3.27 19.46 16.75
C TRP A 64 4.47 20.21 16.16
N GLU A 65 5.47 20.52 16.98
CA GLU A 65 6.65 21.29 16.56
C GLU A 65 7.60 20.51 15.66
N ALA A 66 7.47 19.18 15.64
CA ALA A 66 8.24 18.27 14.81
C ALA A 66 7.41 17.71 13.64
N LEU A 67 6.23 18.28 13.34
CA LEU A 67 5.31 17.72 12.34
C LEU A 67 5.90 17.67 10.93
N LEU A 68 6.85 18.56 10.61
CA LEU A 68 7.56 18.59 9.33
C LEU A 68 8.87 17.80 9.33
N THR A 69 9.15 17.06 10.40
CA THR A 69 10.30 16.16 10.46
C THR A 69 9.82 14.73 10.67
N ASP A 70 10.56 13.74 10.16
CA ASP A 70 10.30 12.34 10.45
C ASP A 70 11.59 11.64 10.85
N ASP A 71 11.51 10.94 11.98
CA ASP A 71 12.37 9.84 12.36
C ASP A 71 11.72 8.55 11.84
N LEU A 72 12.38 7.89 10.87
CA LEU A 72 11.84 6.73 10.17
C LEU A 72 12.16 5.40 10.85
N ASP A 73 13.26 5.33 11.61
CA ASP A 73 13.72 4.10 12.27
C ASP A 73 13.61 4.12 13.80
N GLY A 74 13.26 5.28 14.37
CA GLY A 74 13.04 5.48 15.80
C GLY A 74 14.33 5.63 16.60
N ASP A 75 15.47 5.92 15.96
CA ASP A 75 16.77 6.07 16.63
C ASP A 75 16.96 7.45 17.30
N GLY A 76 15.99 8.36 17.13
CA GLY A 76 15.99 9.73 17.65
C GLY A 76 16.64 10.75 16.72
N ARG A 77 17.10 10.36 15.53
CA ARG A 77 17.57 11.24 14.48
C ARG A 77 16.45 11.48 13.47
N MET A 78 16.52 12.63 12.81
CA MET A 78 15.53 12.99 11.79
C MET A 78 16.14 12.70 10.42
N GLU A 79 15.58 11.77 9.68
CA GLU A 79 16.03 11.43 8.33
C GLU A 79 15.38 12.33 7.30
N ILE A 80 14.15 12.79 7.57
CA ILE A 80 13.37 13.60 6.65
C ILE A 80 13.03 14.92 7.28
N VAL A 81 13.27 15.98 6.51
CA VAL A 81 12.75 17.33 6.74
C VAL A 81 11.91 17.71 5.53
N MET A 82 10.66 18.05 5.78
CA MET A 82 9.70 18.42 4.74
C MET A 82 9.83 19.90 4.42
N HIS A 83 9.90 20.22 3.14
CA HIS A 83 9.98 21.58 2.63
C HIS A 83 8.90 21.82 1.57
N ASP A 84 8.50 23.08 1.46
CA ASP A 84 7.60 23.62 0.43
C ASP A 84 8.44 24.55 -0.46
N ASP A 85 9.41 23.95 -1.17
CA ASP A 85 10.46 24.65 -1.93
C ASP A 85 10.49 24.28 -3.42
N GLY A 86 9.51 23.47 -3.86
CA GLY A 86 9.38 22.98 -5.22
C GLY A 86 10.49 22.01 -5.64
N ARG A 87 11.30 21.52 -4.70
CA ARG A 87 12.31 20.49 -4.97
C ARG A 87 11.74 19.11 -4.70
N PRO A 88 12.09 18.10 -5.51
CA PRO A 88 11.64 16.73 -5.26
C PRO A 88 11.90 16.31 -3.80
N PRO A 89 10.89 15.77 -3.09
CA PRO A 89 9.63 15.26 -3.62
C PRO A 89 8.46 16.28 -3.71
N ASP A 90 8.68 17.53 -3.31
CA ASP A 90 7.73 18.62 -3.50
C ASP A 90 7.70 19.09 -4.97
N ALA A 91 6.50 19.37 -5.48
CA ALA A 91 6.27 19.64 -6.89
C ALA A 91 6.18 21.15 -7.19
N GLN A 92 5.74 21.96 -6.22
CA GLN A 92 5.50 23.38 -6.43
C GLN A 92 5.81 24.17 -5.18
N ALA A 93 6.78 25.08 -5.29
CA ALA A 93 7.16 25.94 -4.18
C ALA A 93 6.03 26.90 -3.78
N GLY A 94 5.78 27.00 -2.48
CA GLY A 94 4.82 27.91 -1.87
C GLY A 94 3.35 27.52 -2.06
N ASP A 95 3.06 26.25 -2.39
CA ASP A 95 1.69 25.77 -2.54
C ASP A 95 1.06 25.35 -1.19
N GLY A 96 1.85 25.38 -0.11
CA GLY A 96 1.45 24.98 1.23
C GLY A 96 1.41 23.46 1.42
N LEU A 97 1.93 22.67 0.49
CA LEU A 97 1.91 21.21 0.54
C LEU A 97 3.29 20.63 0.79
N TYR A 98 3.63 20.54 2.07
CA TYR A 98 4.86 19.90 2.50
C TYR A 98 4.80 18.42 2.13
N THR A 99 5.73 17.96 1.31
CA THR A 99 5.71 16.60 0.74
C THR A 99 6.95 15.80 1.12
N ALA A 100 6.77 14.51 1.40
CA ALA A 100 7.85 13.55 1.57
C ALA A 100 7.51 12.22 0.87
N THR A 101 8.53 11.44 0.53
CA THR A 101 8.37 10.16 -0.17
C THR A 101 9.46 9.19 0.26
N ILE A 102 9.09 7.92 0.38
CA ILE A 102 10.01 6.79 0.49
C ILE A 102 9.53 5.65 -0.41
N GLU A 103 10.46 4.78 -0.78
CA GLU A 103 10.14 3.53 -1.46
C GLU A 103 10.47 2.36 -0.53
N ARG A 104 9.50 1.46 -0.35
CA ARG A 104 9.65 0.29 0.52
C ARG A 104 8.97 -0.91 -0.10
N GLU A 105 9.72 -1.98 -0.35
CA GLU A 105 9.21 -3.26 -0.84
C GLU A 105 8.39 -3.15 -2.16
N GLY A 106 8.80 -2.26 -3.07
CA GLY A 106 8.07 -2.01 -4.34
C GLY A 106 6.81 -1.16 -4.19
N ILE A 107 6.64 -0.53 -3.03
CA ILE A 107 5.56 0.41 -2.72
C ILE A 107 6.18 1.80 -2.55
N SER A 108 5.76 2.74 -3.38
CA SER A 108 6.10 4.16 -3.25
C SER A 108 5.12 4.80 -2.27
N LEU A 109 5.59 5.12 -1.07
CA LEU A 109 4.82 5.80 -0.04
C LEU A 109 5.13 7.29 -0.05
N ARG A 110 4.12 8.11 -0.33
CA ARG A 110 4.17 9.57 -0.26
C ARG A 110 3.29 10.05 0.88
N TRP A 111 3.75 10.99 1.69
CA TRP A 111 2.89 11.68 2.63
C TRP A 111 3.03 13.19 2.51
N THR A 112 1.94 13.87 2.82
CA THR A 112 1.85 15.32 2.76
C THR A 112 1.28 15.88 4.05
N VAL A 113 1.72 17.09 4.38
CA VAL A 113 1.19 17.90 5.47
C VAL A 113 0.74 19.22 4.86
N GLN A 114 -0.56 19.50 4.92
CA GLN A 114 -1.15 20.73 4.42
C GLN A 114 -1.74 21.51 5.60
N PRO A 115 -1.22 22.69 5.94
CA PRO A 115 -1.76 23.51 6.99
C PRO A 115 -3.06 24.21 6.55
N ASP A 116 -3.87 24.62 7.52
CA ASP A 116 -5.09 25.40 7.27
C ASP A 116 -4.81 26.82 6.74
N ARG A 117 -3.57 27.30 6.91
CA ARG A 117 -3.13 28.64 6.52
C ARG A 117 -1.62 28.70 6.29
N PRO A 118 -1.13 29.67 5.49
CA PRO A 118 0.29 29.89 5.33
C PRO A 118 0.93 30.47 6.61
N GLY A 119 2.24 30.31 6.72
CA GLY A 119 3.04 30.82 7.83
C GLY A 119 3.78 29.71 8.57
N PRO A 120 4.42 30.03 9.72
CA PRO A 120 5.17 29.06 10.49
C PRO A 120 4.26 28.07 11.22
N LEU A 121 4.79 26.90 11.58
CA LEU A 121 4.09 25.82 12.28
C LEU A 121 3.26 26.27 13.50
N GLN A 122 3.71 27.28 14.24
CA GLN A 122 3.01 27.79 15.43
C GLN A 122 1.74 28.58 15.07
N ALA A 123 1.67 29.17 13.87
CA ALA A 123 0.53 29.93 13.41
C ALA A 123 -0.60 29.04 12.87
N TRP A 124 -0.31 27.79 12.52
CA TRP A 124 -1.27 26.83 11.99
C TRP A 124 -2.30 26.45 13.06
N GLY A 125 -3.59 26.54 12.73
CA GLY A 125 -4.68 26.08 13.59
C GLY A 125 -4.93 24.58 13.45
N SER A 126 -4.74 24.05 12.26
CA SER A 126 -4.83 22.63 11.96
C SER A 126 -4.02 22.25 10.73
N ALA A 127 -3.79 20.95 10.55
CA ALA A 127 -3.13 20.42 9.38
C ALA A 127 -3.83 19.13 8.92
N VAL A 128 -4.04 19.01 7.61
CA VAL A 128 -4.44 17.77 6.96
C VAL A 128 -3.19 16.98 6.65
N ILE A 129 -3.13 15.74 7.13
CA ILE A 129 -2.03 14.82 6.89
C ILE A 129 -2.58 13.72 6.01
N THR A 130 -1.95 13.50 4.85
CA THR A 130 -2.36 12.46 3.91
C THR A 130 -1.20 11.53 3.64
N ALA A 131 -1.41 10.22 3.68
CA ALA A 131 -0.44 9.21 3.27
C ALA A 131 -1.01 8.40 2.11
N ARG A 132 -0.25 8.31 1.02
CA ARG A 132 -0.60 7.60 -0.21
C ARG A 132 0.47 6.55 -0.51
N ALA A 133 0.07 5.29 -0.53
CA ALA A 133 0.89 4.18 -0.97
C ALA A 133 0.53 3.79 -2.41
N ARG A 134 1.51 3.79 -3.29
CA ARG A 134 1.38 3.42 -4.70
C ARG A 134 2.17 2.16 -5.00
N TYR A 135 1.53 1.17 -5.61
CA TYR A 135 2.15 -0.12 -5.94
C TYR A 135 1.72 -0.60 -7.32
N GLN A 136 2.53 -1.47 -7.92
CA GLN A 136 2.24 -2.08 -9.21
C GLN A 136 1.86 -3.55 -9.02
N THR A 137 0.85 -4.00 -9.76
CA THR A 137 0.50 -5.43 -9.81
C THR A 137 1.13 -6.08 -11.04
N GLY A 138 1.18 -7.42 -11.08
CA GLY A 138 1.86 -8.17 -12.14
C GLY A 138 1.37 -7.91 -13.58
N GLN A 139 0.26 -7.19 -13.77
CA GLN A 139 -0.23 -6.73 -15.08
C GLN A 139 0.26 -5.32 -15.47
N GLY A 140 1.20 -4.75 -14.71
CA GLY A 140 1.74 -3.41 -14.96
C GLY A 140 0.81 -2.27 -14.52
N ARG A 141 -0.39 -2.58 -14.00
CA ARG A 141 -1.36 -1.59 -13.54
C ARG A 141 -0.95 -1.03 -12.18
N TRP A 142 -0.94 0.30 -12.09
CA TRP A 142 -0.73 1.00 -10.84
C TRP A 142 -2.00 1.04 -10.00
N HIS A 143 -1.83 0.82 -8.70
CA HIS A 143 -2.86 0.94 -7.69
C HIS A 143 -2.39 1.92 -6.61
N ASP A 144 -3.34 2.69 -6.10
CA ASP A 144 -3.11 3.67 -5.05
C ASP A 144 -4.03 3.39 -3.87
N VAL A 145 -3.47 3.53 -2.66
CA VAL A 145 -4.21 3.53 -1.41
C VAL A 145 -3.90 4.84 -0.71
N THR A 146 -4.94 5.59 -0.34
CA THR A 146 -4.80 6.88 0.32
C THR A 146 -5.55 6.87 1.64
N VAL A 147 -4.88 7.26 2.70
CA VAL A 147 -5.46 7.50 4.02
C VAL A 147 -5.12 8.92 4.46
N GLY A 148 -5.98 9.54 5.25
CA GLY A 148 -5.77 10.90 5.70
C GLY A 148 -6.42 11.18 7.03
N THR A 149 -5.94 12.21 7.71
CA THR A 149 -6.49 12.69 8.97
C THR A 149 -6.36 14.20 9.07
N LEU A 150 -7.24 14.81 9.85
CA LEU A 150 -7.14 16.21 10.25
C LEU A 150 -6.59 16.24 11.68
N ARG A 151 -5.54 17.02 11.91
CA ARG A 151 -4.96 17.23 13.23
C ARG A 151 -5.07 18.70 13.61
N ALA A 152 -5.65 18.98 14.77
CA ALA A 152 -5.68 20.33 15.35
C ALA A 152 -4.39 20.63 16.11
N ASN A 153 -3.94 21.89 16.05
CA ASN A 153 -2.81 22.36 16.84
C ASN A 153 -3.28 22.60 18.29
N PRO A 154 -2.75 21.86 19.29
CA PRO A 154 -3.17 22.03 20.67
C PRO A 154 -2.71 23.35 21.29
N ARG A 155 -1.70 24.01 20.70
CA ARG A 155 -1.14 25.28 21.20
C ARG A 155 -1.69 26.50 20.46
N TYR A 156 -2.60 26.32 19.52
CA TYR A 156 -3.17 27.43 18.77
C TYR A 156 -4.14 28.22 19.64
N LEU A 157 -3.82 29.49 19.88
CA LEU A 157 -4.57 30.37 20.79
C LEU A 157 -5.66 31.20 20.09
N GLY A 158 -5.83 31.03 18.77
CA GLY A 158 -6.71 31.90 17.98
C GLY A 158 -6.08 33.26 17.72
N LEU A 159 -6.38 33.83 16.55
CA LEU A 159 -6.25 35.27 16.37
C LEU A 159 -7.36 35.91 17.23
N ARG A 160 -6.99 36.64 18.27
CA ARG A 160 -7.90 37.61 18.92
C ARG A 160 -8.08 38.81 18.01
#